data_AF-A0A3A6PME5-F1
#
_entry.id   AF-A0A3A6PME5-F1
#
_cell.length_a   1.000
_cell.length_b   1.000
_cell.length_c   1.000
_cell.angle_alpha   90.00
_cell.angle_beta   90.00
_cell.angle_gamma   90.00
#
_symmetry.space_group_name_H-M   'P 1'
#
loop_
_entity.id
_entity.type
_entity.pdbx_description
1 polymer ?
#
loop_
_entity_poly.entity_id
_entity_poly.type
_entity_poly.pdbx_seq_one_letter_code
_entity_poly.pdbx_strand_id
1 'polypeptide(L)'
;MKSKIYLSITILIVAVAALLMYQYHRPIAIEQTYQGIVYDADLNFIAPDTVYFKGERSRFLFAKDSIKGTLTSGERTYDVLLKENRASYFAILTELKGSSVTSLGTMYLATDFKHVWLQLKDFRERYPVEHGYFVNGAATIEEAQDIAKNLLEEPNK
;
A
#
# COMPACT_ATOMS: atom_id res chain seq x y z
N MET A 1 34.24 -39.97 15.68
CA MET A 1 33.13 -39.54 16.58
C MET A 1 32.81 -38.06 16.42
N LYS A 2 33.79 -37.15 16.55
CA LYS A 2 33.59 -35.70 16.38
C LYS A 2 33.00 -35.31 15.01
N SER A 3 33.41 -35.95 13.92
CA SER A 3 32.87 -35.70 12.56
C SER A 3 31.37 -35.95 12.42
N LYS A 4 30.82 -36.96 13.11
CA LYS A 4 29.37 -37.24 13.11
C LYS A 4 28.60 -36.17 13.88
N ILE A 5 29.16 -35.66 14.98
CA ILE A 5 28.58 -34.57 15.77
C ILE A 5 28.57 -33.27 14.95
N TYR A 6 29.67 -32.92 14.29
CA TYR A 6 29.73 -31.76 13.41
C TYR A 6 28.74 -31.87 12.25
N LEU A 7 28.60 -33.05 11.63
CA LEU A 7 27.63 -33.29 10.57
C LEU A 7 26.19 -33.07 11.07
N SER A 8 25.83 -33.62 12.23
CA SER A 8 24.50 -33.44 12.83
C SER A 8 24.21 -31.97 13.16
N ILE A 9 25.19 -31.23 13.69
CA ILE A 9 25.04 -29.79 13.98
C ILE A 9 24.84 -29.00 12.69
N THR A 10 25.62 -29.28 11.63
CA THR A 10 25.45 -28.60 10.33
C THR A 10 24.08 -28.84 9.73
N ILE A 11 23.57 -30.08 9.77
CA ILE A 11 22.22 -30.41 9.29
C ILE A 11 21.16 -29.63 10.08
N LEU A 12 21.31 -29.57 11.41
CA LEU A 12 20.39 -28.82 12.26
C LEU A 12 20.38 -27.32 11.92
N ILE A 13 21.54 -26.71 11.71
CA ILE A 13 21.66 -25.30 11.31
C ILE A 13 20.98 -25.04 9.97
N VAL A 14 21.21 -25.90 8.98
CA VAL A 14 20.58 -25.78 7.65
C VAL A 14 19.05 -25.93 7.76
N ALA A 15 18.57 -26.88 8.55
CA ALA A 15 17.14 -27.07 8.76
C ALA A 15 16.48 -25.85 9.43
N VAL A 16 17.12 -25.27 10.45
CA VAL A 16 16.64 -24.04 11.11
C VAL A 16 16.65 -22.86 10.14
N ALA A 17 17.73 -22.68 9.37
CA ALA A 17 17.82 -21.62 8.39
C ALA A 17 16.73 -21.73 7.29
N ALA A 18 16.48 -22.95 6.79
CA ALA A 18 15.42 -23.21 5.81
C ALA A 18 14.03 -22.90 6.38
N LEU A 19 13.77 -23.27 7.63
CA LEU A 19 12.49 -22.99 8.29
C LEU A 19 12.28 -21.48 8.51
N LEU A 20 13.32 -20.76 8.92
CA LEU A 20 13.29 -19.30 9.05
C LEU A 20 13.06 -18.60 7.70
N MET A 21 13.75 -19.03 6.63
CA MET A 21 13.52 -18.50 5.28
C MET A 21 12.10 -18.76 4.80
N TYR A 22 11.57 -19.96 5.03
CA TYR A 22 10.20 -20.30 4.65
C TYR A 22 9.17 -19.42 5.37
N GLN A 23 9.35 -19.22 6.67
CA GLN A 23 8.46 -18.34 7.44
C GLN A 23 8.57 -16.88 6.99
N TYR A 24 9.78 -16.41 6.65
CA TYR A 24 10.01 -15.04 6.19
C TYR A 24 9.34 -14.74 4.84
N HIS A 25 9.37 -15.69 3.91
CA HIS A 25 8.80 -15.53 2.56
C HIS A 25 7.30 -15.76 2.47
N ARG A 26 6.64 -16.21 3.55
CA ARG A 26 5.21 -16.44 3.54
C ARG A 26 4.47 -15.12 3.27
N PRO A 27 3.60 -15.06 2.25
CA PRO A 27 2.79 -13.88 1.98
C PRO A 27 1.95 -13.50 3.20
N ILE A 28 1.87 -12.20 3.48
CA ILE A 28 1.04 -11.67 4.55
C ILE A 28 -0.21 -11.07 3.91
N ALA A 29 -1.36 -11.67 4.21
CA ALA A 29 -2.64 -11.13 3.78
C ALA A 29 -2.91 -9.80 4.51
N ILE A 30 -3.38 -8.82 3.74
CA ILE A 30 -3.78 -7.49 4.20
C ILE A 30 -5.22 -7.31 3.77
N GLU A 31 -6.09 -7.06 4.73
CA GLU A 31 -7.50 -6.77 4.49
C GLU A 31 -7.90 -5.65 5.45
N GLN A 32 -8.15 -4.46 4.90
CA GLN A 32 -8.44 -3.27 5.69
C GLN A 32 -9.50 -2.39 5.03
N THR A 33 -10.36 -1.84 5.87
CA THR A 33 -11.31 -0.80 5.51
C THR A 33 -10.82 0.52 6.09
N TYR A 34 -10.56 1.49 5.22
CA TYR A 34 -10.10 2.82 5.60
C TYR A 34 -11.26 3.80 5.55
N GLN A 35 -11.61 4.33 6.71
CA GLN A 35 -12.57 5.43 6.85
C GLN A 35 -11.82 6.75 6.84
N GLY A 36 -12.26 7.69 6.01
CA GLY A 36 -11.52 8.91 5.79
C GLY A 36 -12.35 9.99 5.13
N ILE A 37 -11.65 10.95 4.56
CA ILE A 37 -12.24 12.06 3.84
C ILE A 37 -11.70 12.12 2.42
N VAL A 38 -12.59 12.43 1.49
CA VAL A 38 -12.23 13.01 0.20
C VAL A 38 -12.17 14.52 0.38
N TYR A 39 -11.06 15.12 -0.03
CA TYR A 39 -10.84 16.55 0.07
C TYR A 39 -10.29 17.14 -1.22
N ASP A 40 -10.51 18.43 -1.38
CA ASP A 40 -9.89 19.28 -2.40
C ASP A 40 -9.55 20.61 -1.73
N ALA A 41 -8.25 20.89 -1.62
CA ALA A 41 -7.74 22.05 -0.91
C ALA A 41 -8.07 23.37 -1.63
N ASP A 42 -8.10 23.36 -2.97
CA ASP A 42 -8.31 24.56 -3.78
C ASP A 42 -9.77 25.02 -3.69
N LEU A 43 -10.69 24.05 -3.57
CA LEU A 43 -12.13 24.30 -3.45
C LEU A 43 -12.63 24.32 -2.00
N ASN A 44 -11.73 24.12 -1.02
CA ASN A 44 -12.07 23.95 0.40
C ASN A 44 -13.20 22.93 0.61
N PHE A 45 -13.14 21.82 -0.14
CA PHE A 45 -14.14 20.76 -0.12
C PHE A 45 -13.70 19.61 0.78
N ILE A 46 -14.67 19.05 1.51
CA ILE A 46 -14.49 17.85 2.34
C ILE A 46 -15.77 17.01 2.33
N ALA A 47 -15.62 15.71 2.15
CA ALA A 47 -16.70 14.74 2.32
C ALA A 47 -16.17 13.43 2.89
N PRO A 48 -16.89 12.77 3.81
CA PRO A 48 -16.50 11.45 4.27
C PRO A 48 -16.63 10.43 3.14
N ASP A 49 -15.66 9.50 3.05
CA ASP A 49 -15.72 8.33 2.17
C ASP A 49 -15.08 7.12 2.86
N THR A 50 -15.26 5.95 2.28
CA THR A 50 -14.64 4.72 2.74
C THR A 50 -14.05 3.98 1.56
N VAL A 51 -12.83 3.49 1.73
CA VAL A 51 -12.16 2.65 0.75
C VAL A 51 -11.78 1.32 1.38
N TYR A 52 -11.91 0.25 0.63
CA TYR A 52 -11.56 -1.09 1.06
C TYR A 52 -10.35 -1.57 0.28
N PHE A 53 -9.38 -2.14 0.98
CA PHE A 53 -8.17 -2.69 0.38
C PHE A 53 -7.99 -4.13 0.79
N LYS A 54 -7.72 -4.98 -0.19
CA LYS A 54 -7.41 -6.39 0.02
C LYS A 54 -6.19 -6.75 -0.81
N GLY A 55 -5.19 -7.40 -0.22
CA GLY A 55 -4.00 -7.83 -0.95
C GLY A 55 -3.09 -8.74 -0.15
N GLU A 56 -1.97 -9.07 -0.76
CA GLU A 56 -0.93 -9.91 -0.16
C GLU A 56 0.43 -9.22 -0.30
N ARG A 57 1.10 -9.01 0.84
CA ARG A 57 2.49 -8.57 0.85
C ARG A 57 3.41 -9.75 0.59
N SER A 58 4.20 -9.64 -0.45
CA SER A 58 5.32 -10.53 -0.76
C SER A 58 6.62 -9.89 -0.26
N ARG A 59 7.33 -10.62 0.61
CA ARG A 59 8.63 -10.21 1.15
C ARG A 59 9.76 -10.86 0.39
N PHE A 60 10.75 -10.08 -0.01
CA PHE A 60 11.94 -10.59 -0.70
C PHE A 60 13.20 -10.29 0.14
N LEU A 61 14.15 -11.23 0.19
CA LEU A 61 15.39 -11.07 0.96
C LEU A 61 16.38 -10.12 0.25
N PHE A 62 16.32 -10.05 -1.08
CA PHE A 62 17.24 -9.30 -1.93
C PHE A 62 16.52 -8.33 -2.88
N ALA A 63 15.21 -8.18 -2.74
CA ALA A 63 14.42 -7.25 -3.53
C ALA A 63 13.47 -6.48 -2.61
N LYS A 64 12.94 -5.37 -3.12
CA LYS A 64 11.95 -4.56 -2.40
C LYS A 64 10.66 -5.34 -2.21
N ASP A 65 10.01 -5.13 -1.06
CA ASP A 65 8.71 -5.72 -0.80
C ASP A 65 7.69 -5.21 -1.84
N SER A 66 6.70 -6.04 -2.13
CA SER A 66 5.57 -5.65 -2.98
C SER A 66 4.27 -6.15 -2.41
N ILE A 67 3.20 -5.43 -2.73
CA ILE A 67 1.84 -5.82 -2.35
C ILE A 67 1.02 -5.87 -3.62
N LYS A 68 0.40 -7.03 -3.87
CA LYS A 68 -0.54 -7.21 -4.97
C LYS A 68 -1.93 -7.38 -4.38
N GLY A 69 -2.91 -6.67 -4.93
CA GLY A 69 -4.26 -6.72 -4.39
C GLY A 69 -5.27 -5.96 -5.24
N THR A 70 -6.37 -5.61 -4.59
CA THR A 70 -7.47 -4.81 -5.13
C THR A 70 -7.81 -3.69 -4.16
N LEU A 71 -8.06 -2.50 -4.71
CA LEU A 71 -8.61 -1.34 -4.02
C LEU A 71 -10.05 -1.14 -4.49
N THR A 72 -11.00 -1.00 -3.57
CA THR A 72 -12.41 -0.71 -3.87
C THR A 72 -12.79 0.64 -3.27
N SER A 73 -13.37 1.52 -4.10
CA SER A 73 -13.85 2.84 -3.70
C SER A 73 -15.21 3.10 -4.35
N GLY A 74 -16.26 3.19 -3.53
CA GLY A 74 -17.63 3.14 -4.02
C GLY A 74 -17.90 1.84 -4.80
N GLU A 75 -18.38 1.97 -6.04
CA GLU A 75 -18.69 0.84 -6.92
C GLU A 75 -17.51 0.37 -7.78
N ARG A 76 -16.39 1.10 -7.77
CA ARG A 76 -15.23 0.80 -8.62
C ARG A 76 -14.19 -0.01 -7.86
N THR A 77 -13.60 -0.99 -8.55
CA THR A 77 -12.50 -1.81 -8.04
C THR A 77 -11.31 -1.70 -8.98
N TYR A 78 -10.12 -1.51 -8.42
CA TYR A 78 -8.88 -1.31 -9.12
C TYR A 78 -7.89 -2.41 -8.73
N ASP A 79 -7.24 -3.02 -9.73
CA ASP A 79 -6.08 -3.87 -9.48
C ASP A 79 -4.88 -2.99 -9.09
N VAL A 80 -4.20 -3.37 -8.01
CA VAL A 80 -3.09 -2.59 -7.46
C VAL A 80 -1.85 -3.44 -7.29
N LEU A 81 -0.72 -2.90 -7.77
CA LEU A 81 0.62 -3.43 -7.53
C LEU A 81 1.47 -2.35 -6.89
N LEU A 82 1.46 -2.39 -5.57
CA LEU A 82 2.20 -1.50 -4.68
C LEU A 82 3.64 -2.00 -4.55
N LYS A 83 4.60 -1.12 -4.83
CA LYS A 83 6.02 -1.41 -4.61
C LYS A 83 6.52 -0.60 -3.44
N GLU A 84 7.31 -1.22 -2.57
CA GLU A 84 7.94 -0.52 -1.47
C GLU A 84 8.80 0.62 -2.00
N ASN A 85 8.55 1.81 -1.48
CA ASN A 85 9.27 3.02 -1.78
C ASN A 85 9.66 3.71 -0.46
N ARG A 86 10.78 3.24 0.11
CA ARG A 86 11.37 3.80 1.33
C ARG A 86 10.41 3.71 2.53
N ALA A 87 9.65 4.76 2.82
CA ALA A 87 8.78 4.87 4.01
C ALA A 87 7.34 4.41 3.76
N SER A 88 6.95 4.21 2.50
CA SER A 88 5.60 3.87 2.08
C SER A 88 5.61 2.91 0.90
N TYR A 89 4.46 2.33 0.57
CA TYR A 89 4.23 1.60 -0.66
C TYR A 89 3.54 2.52 -1.67
N PHE A 90 3.96 2.46 -2.93
CA PHE A 90 3.44 3.33 -3.99
C PHE A 90 2.94 2.52 -5.20
N ALA A 91 1.82 2.94 -5.78
CA ALA A 91 1.29 2.43 -7.03
C ALA A 91 0.72 3.56 -7.89
N ILE A 92 0.93 3.44 -9.21
CA ILE A 92 0.14 4.14 -10.22
C ILE A 92 -0.96 3.17 -10.65
N LEU A 93 -2.21 3.59 -10.50
CA LEU A 93 -3.38 2.83 -10.92
C LEU A 93 -3.54 3.04 -12.42
N THR A 94 -3.68 1.96 -13.19
CA THR A 94 -3.78 2.02 -14.65
C THR A 94 -4.83 1.06 -15.17
N GLU A 95 -5.48 1.45 -16.26
CA GLU A 95 -6.39 0.62 -17.03
C GLU A 95 -5.86 0.42 -18.44
N LEU A 96 -5.91 -0.82 -18.92
CA LEU A 96 -5.60 -1.13 -20.31
C LEU A 96 -6.89 -1.07 -21.13
N LYS A 97 -7.00 -0.10 -22.04
CA LYS A 97 -8.09 -0.02 -23.03
C LYS A 97 -7.53 -0.31 -24.42
N GLY A 98 -7.68 -1.55 -24.86
CA GLY A 98 -7.10 -2.02 -26.13
C GLY A 98 -5.58 -1.97 -26.08
N SER A 99 -4.95 -1.12 -26.90
CA SER A 99 -3.51 -0.91 -26.94
C SER A 99 -3.03 0.29 -26.10
N SER A 100 -3.93 1.02 -25.44
CA SER A 100 -3.60 2.22 -24.67
C SER A 100 -3.65 1.96 -23.16
N VAL A 101 -2.63 2.42 -22.43
CA VAL A 101 -2.58 2.41 -20.97
C VAL A 101 -2.98 3.78 -20.45
N THR A 102 -4.07 3.86 -19.70
CA THR A 102 -4.54 5.11 -19.10
C THR A 102 -4.33 5.07 -17.59
N SER A 103 -3.68 6.08 -17.02
CA SER A 103 -3.61 6.22 -15.56
C SER A 103 -4.99 6.59 -15.00
N LEU A 104 -5.45 5.85 -13.99
CA LEU A 104 -6.68 6.09 -13.24
C LEU A 104 -6.42 6.90 -11.97
N GLY A 105 -5.18 6.91 -11.48
CA GLY A 105 -4.85 7.54 -10.21
C GLY A 105 -3.53 7.08 -9.62
N THR A 106 -3.29 7.47 -8.37
CA THR A 106 -2.15 7.06 -7.57
C THR A 106 -2.58 6.65 -6.17
N MET A 107 -1.79 5.77 -5.56
CA MET A 107 -2.01 5.26 -4.22
C MET A 107 -0.70 5.22 -3.45
N TYR A 108 -0.74 5.73 -2.22
CA TYR A 108 0.28 5.58 -1.21
C TYR A 108 -0.29 4.84 -0.01
N LEU A 109 0.46 3.88 0.52
CA LEU A 109 0.08 3.10 1.69
C LEU A 109 1.25 3.06 2.68
N ALA A 110 1.02 3.42 3.93
CA ALA A 110 2.02 3.34 4.99
C ALA A 110 2.55 1.91 5.16
N THR A 111 3.80 1.77 5.59
CA THR A 111 4.42 0.45 5.83
C THR A 111 3.78 -0.33 6.97
N ASP A 112 3.13 0.35 7.91
CA ASP A 112 2.32 -0.24 8.99
C ASP A 112 0.85 -0.47 8.60
N PHE A 113 0.49 -0.11 7.36
CA PHE A 113 -0.86 -0.22 6.79
C PHE A 113 -1.93 0.58 7.54
N LYS A 114 -1.57 1.59 8.34
CA LYS A 114 -2.57 2.40 9.06
C LYS A 114 -3.07 3.59 8.26
N HIS A 115 -2.24 4.10 7.36
CA HIS A 115 -2.56 5.27 6.56
C HIS A 115 -2.50 4.97 5.07
N VAL A 116 -3.49 5.46 4.34
CA VAL A 116 -3.60 5.41 2.90
C VAL A 116 -3.90 6.82 2.40
N TRP A 117 -3.25 7.18 1.30
CA TRP A 117 -3.57 8.37 0.54
C TRP A 117 -3.82 7.96 -0.91
N LEU A 118 -4.90 8.47 -1.49
CA LEU A 118 -5.31 8.14 -2.85
C LEU A 118 -5.60 9.41 -3.63
N GLN A 119 -5.25 9.38 -4.90
CA GLN A 119 -5.78 10.31 -5.88
C GLN A 119 -6.43 9.48 -6.98
N LEU A 120 -7.75 9.57 -7.13
CA LEU A 120 -8.50 8.85 -8.17
C LEU A 120 -9.16 9.87 -9.10
N LYS A 121 -9.06 9.64 -10.42
CA LYS A 121 -9.75 10.48 -11.41
C LYS A 121 -11.27 10.50 -11.20
N ASP A 122 -11.79 9.38 -10.73
CA ASP A 122 -13.23 9.15 -10.56
C ASP A 122 -13.81 9.90 -9.36
N PHE A 123 -12.98 10.49 -8.49
CA PHE A 123 -13.48 11.37 -7.43
C PHE A 123 -14.20 12.60 -8.02
N ARG A 124 -13.78 13.10 -9.18
CA ARG A 124 -14.47 14.20 -9.88
C ARG A 124 -15.87 13.83 -10.34
N GLU A 125 -16.15 12.55 -10.52
CA GLU A 125 -17.48 12.08 -10.91
C GLU A 125 -18.43 11.97 -9.72
N ARG A 126 -17.89 11.71 -8.51
CA ARG A 126 -18.66 11.48 -7.28
C ARG A 126 -18.77 12.73 -6.39
N TYR A 127 -17.83 13.66 -6.52
CA TYR A 127 -17.70 14.83 -5.66
C TYR A 127 -17.46 16.09 -6.51
N PRO A 128 -17.89 17.29 -6.03
CA PRO A 128 -17.63 18.56 -6.69
C PRO A 128 -16.18 19.01 -6.45
N VAL A 129 -15.22 18.22 -6.94
CA VAL A 129 -13.77 18.43 -6.78
C VAL A 129 -13.10 18.61 -8.14
N GLU A 130 -12.08 19.46 -8.21
CA GLU A 130 -11.17 19.53 -9.35
C GLU A 130 -10.01 18.55 -9.14
N HIS A 131 -9.44 18.47 -7.95
CA HIS A 131 -8.41 17.50 -7.62
C HIS A 131 -8.80 16.75 -6.35
N GLY A 132 -9.64 15.72 -6.50
CA GLY A 132 -10.05 14.89 -5.39
C GLY A 132 -8.91 14.03 -4.86
N TYR A 133 -8.68 14.11 -3.55
CA TYR A 133 -7.76 13.25 -2.81
C TYR A 133 -8.52 12.56 -1.70
N PHE A 134 -8.19 11.30 -1.40
CA PHE A 134 -8.69 10.62 -0.22
C PHE A 134 -7.55 10.37 0.76
N VAL A 135 -7.84 10.55 2.04
CA VAL A 135 -6.93 10.15 3.13
C VAL A 135 -7.75 9.66 4.32
N ASN A 136 -7.25 8.63 5.00
CA ASN A 136 -7.90 8.10 6.19
C ASN A 136 -7.31 8.69 7.48
N GLY A 137 -8.15 8.76 8.52
CA GLY A 137 -7.74 9.25 9.83
C GLY A 137 -7.62 10.77 9.96
N ALA A 138 -8.06 11.53 8.95
CA ALA A 138 -8.21 12.99 9.02
C ALA A 138 -9.70 13.36 9.11
N ALA A 139 -10.00 14.38 9.91
CA ALA A 139 -11.30 15.03 9.98
C ALA A 139 -11.32 16.40 9.28
N THR A 140 -10.15 16.97 9.00
CA THR A 140 -9.97 18.30 8.39
C THR A 140 -8.99 18.26 7.22
N ILE A 141 -8.98 19.31 6.40
CA ILE A 141 -8.05 19.43 5.27
C ILE A 141 -6.60 19.57 5.79
N GLU A 142 -6.40 20.28 6.89
CA GLU A 142 -5.09 20.47 7.51
C GLU A 142 -4.52 19.13 8.00
N GLU A 143 -5.33 18.35 8.73
CA GLU A 143 -4.92 16.99 9.16
C GLU A 143 -4.64 16.09 7.96
N ALA A 144 -5.45 16.19 6.91
CA ALA A 144 -5.26 15.42 5.68
C ALA A 144 -3.94 15.76 4.98
N GLN A 145 -3.59 17.03 4.91
CA GLN A 145 -2.33 17.51 4.35
C GLN A 145 -1.14 17.06 5.20
N ASP A 146 -1.25 17.09 6.53
CA ASP A 146 -0.20 16.60 7.42
C ASP A 146 0.04 15.10 7.26
N ILE A 147 -1.02 14.30 7.16
CA ILE A 147 -0.89 12.85 6.91
C ILE A 147 -0.28 12.61 5.52
N ALA A 148 -0.77 13.31 4.49
CA ALA A 148 -0.23 13.20 3.14
C ALA A 148 1.26 13.56 3.11
N LYS A 149 1.64 14.66 3.77
CA LYS A 149 3.02 15.08 3.93
C LYS A 149 3.87 13.99 4.58
N ASN A 150 3.42 13.38 5.67
CA ASN A 150 4.16 12.28 6.32
C ASN A 150 4.29 11.02 5.46
N LEU A 151 3.34 10.76 4.54
CA LEU A 151 3.40 9.64 3.60
C LEU A 151 4.30 9.91 2.40
N LEU A 152 4.37 11.17 1.98
CA LEU A 152 5.06 11.65 0.77
C LEU A 152 6.49 12.13 1.05
N GLU A 153 6.72 12.77 2.20
CA GLU A 153 8.02 13.27 2.62
C GLU A 153 8.85 12.18 3.30
N GLU A 154 10.15 12.27 3.09
CA GLU A 154 11.12 11.32 3.63
C GLU A 154 11.25 11.52 5.15
N PRO A 155 11.35 10.45 5.97
CA PRO A 155 11.98 10.61 7.27
C PRO A 155 13.44 11.00 7.01
N ASN A 156 13.77 12.27 7.26
CA ASN A 156 15.15 12.75 7.28
C ASN A 156 15.96 11.79 8.18
N LYS A 157 16.92 11.07 7.58
CA LYS A 157 17.89 10.27 8.31
C LYS A 157 18.96 11.15 8.93
#